data_AF-A0AAV8YDA5-F1
#
_entry.id   AF-A0AAV8YDA5-F1
#
_cell.length_a   1.000
_cell.length_b   1.000
_cell.length_c   1.000
_cell.angle_alpha   90.00
_cell.angle_beta   90.00
_cell.angle_gamma   90.00
#
_symmetry.space_group_name_H-M   'P 1'
#
loop_
_entity.id
_entity.type
_entity.pdbx_description
1 polymer ?
#
loop_
_entity_poly.entity_id
_entity_poly.type
_entity_poly.pdbx_seq_one_letter_code
_entity_poly.pdbx_strand_id
1 'polypeptide(L)'
;MARYIAQIIIAGTQVVARAFARALKQEIEASQQAAQRLGNAKTRSERLANQKLGLSLEEAKQILNIKNLSKEEVEEQYNKLFKVNEKTSLYLQSKIVRAERTTRA
;
A
#
# COMPACT_ATOMS: atom_id res chain seq x y z
N MET A 1 28.73 -18.72 38.26
CA MET A 1 27.97 -19.04 37.03
C MET A 1 26.97 -17.96 36.62
N ALA A 2 26.02 -17.53 37.47
CA ALA A 2 24.98 -16.54 37.10
C ALA A 2 25.50 -15.20 36.54
N ARG A 3 26.64 -14.70 37.04
CA ARG A 3 27.26 -13.44 36.56
C ARG A 3 27.73 -13.49 35.10
N TYR A 4 28.24 -14.62 34.63
CA TYR A 4 28.70 -14.78 33.26
C TYR A 4 27.54 -14.89 32.26
N ILE A 5 26.46 -15.59 32.66
CA ILE A 5 25.23 -15.68 31.86
C ILE A 5 24.60 -14.30 31.70
N ALA A 6 24.53 -13.50 32.78
CA ALA A 6 24.01 -12.14 32.71
C ALA A 6 24.83 -11.25 31.76
N GLN A 7 26.17 -11.36 31.76
CA GLN A 7 27.04 -10.60 30.85
C GLN A 7 26.84 -10.98 29.38
N ILE A 8 26.66 -12.26 29.08
CA ILE A 8 26.39 -12.74 27.71
C ILE A 8 25.04 -12.21 27.22
N ILE A 9 24.01 -12.23 28.06
CA ILE A 9 22.68 -11.69 27.72
C ILE A 9 22.75 -10.19 27.44
N ILE A 10 23.44 -9.43 28.30
CA ILE A 10 23.58 -7.97 28.12
C ILE A 10 24.34 -7.66 26.83
N ALA A 11 25.46 -8.34 26.58
CA ALA A 11 26.26 -8.14 25.37
C ALA A 11 25.47 -8.51 24.10
N GLY A 12 24.76 -9.65 24.11
CA GLY A 12 23.93 -10.08 22.98
C GLY A 12 22.78 -9.11 22.69
N THR A 13 22.12 -8.60 23.74
CA THR A 13 20.99 -7.66 23.59
C THR A 13 21.44 -6.34 22.94
N GLN A 14 22.61 -5.81 23.31
CA GLN A 14 23.13 -4.55 22.73
C GLN A 14 23.46 -4.68 21.23
N VAL A 15 23.99 -5.83 20.81
CA VAL A 15 24.32 -6.07 19.41
C VAL A 15 23.05 -6.16 18.56
N VAL A 16 22.05 -6.91 19.01
CA VAL A 16 20.76 -7.05 18.31
C VAL A 16 20.02 -5.71 18.24
N ALA A 17 19.97 -4.97 19.35
CA ALA A 17 19.31 -3.66 19.39
C ALA A 17 19.96 -2.64 18.43
N ARG A 18 21.30 -2.61 18.37
CA ARG A 18 22.03 -1.73 17.44
C ARG A 18 21.82 -2.13 15.97
N ALA A 19 21.78 -3.41 15.67
CA ALA A 19 21.51 -3.90 14.31
C ALA A 19 20.09 -3.54 13.87
N PHE A 20 19.10 -3.72 14.74
CA PHE A 20 17.71 -3.36 14.47
C PHE A 20 17.54 -1.84 14.26
N ALA A 21 18.14 -1.01 15.12
CA ALA A 21 18.12 0.44 14.95
C ALA A 21 18.76 0.90 13.62
N ARG A 22 19.86 0.24 13.19
CA ARG A 22 20.49 0.52 11.89
C ARG A 22 19.59 0.11 10.71
N ALA A 23 18.95 -1.04 10.78
CA ALA A 23 18.04 -1.51 9.74
C ALA A 23 16.83 -0.56 9.59
N LEU A 24 16.21 -0.16 10.71
CA LEU A 24 15.12 0.82 10.69
C LEU A 24 15.56 2.16 10.11
N LYS A 25 16.73 2.65 10.51
CA LYS A 25 17.27 3.91 9.97
C LYS A 25 17.48 3.83 8.46
N GLN A 26 18.04 2.72 7.97
CA GLN A 26 18.27 2.49 6.54
C GLN A 26 16.96 2.40 5.75
N GLU A 27 15.94 1.72 6.28
CA GLU A 27 14.62 1.63 5.65
C GLU A 27 13.94 3.00 5.59
N ILE A 28 14.00 3.78 6.67
CA ILE A 28 13.45 5.13 6.72
C ILE A 28 14.18 6.05 5.74
N GLU A 29 15.52 6.01 5.69
CA GLU A 29 16.30 6.81 4.75
C GLU A 29 16.03 6.41 3.29
N ALA A 30 15.96 5.11 2.99
CA ALA A 30 15.63 4.61 1.66
C ALA A 30 14.19 5.00 1.25
N SER A 31 13.24 4.90 2.17
CA SER A 31 11.85 5.32 1.97
C SER A 31 11.74 6.83 1.76
N GLN A 32 12.45 7.63 2.55
CA GLN A 32 12.51 9.08 2.38
C GLN A 32 13.17 9.50 1.07
N GLN A 33 14.26 8.84 0.65
CA GLN A 33 14.90 9.11 -0.63
C GLN A 33 14.01 8.73 -1.82
N ALA A 34 13.27 7.61 -1.74
CA ALA A 34 12.29 7.24 -2.74
C ALA A 34 11.13 8.25 -2.81
N ALA A 35 10.61 8.70 -1.67
CA ALA A 35 9.57 9.71 -1.59
C ALA A 35 10.04 11.10 -2.09
N GLN A 36 11.30 11.46 -1.86
CA GLN A 36 11.90 12.69 -2.38
C GLN A 36 12.07 12.65 -3.90
N ARG A 37 12.48 11.50 -4.47
CA ARG A 37 12.58 11.29 -5.92
C ARG A 37 11.22 11.33 -6.62
N LEU A 38 10.14 10.96 -5.93
CA LEU A 38 8.78 10.93 -6.48
C LEU A 38 7.98 12.23 -6.24
N GLY A 39 8.54 13.22 -5.53
CA GLY A 39 7.91 14.52 -5.35
C GLY A 39 6.61 14.47 -4.52
N ASN A 40 6.74 14.52 -3.20
CA ASN A 40 5.66 14.48 -2.20
C ASN A 40 4.45 15.43 -2.44
N ALA A 41 4.59 16.46 -3.29
CA ALA A 41 3.49 17.35 -3.66
C ALA A 41 2.44 16.66 -4.56
N LYS A 42 2.83 15.79 -5.49
CA LYS A 42 1.87 15.07 -6.35
C LYS A 42 0.98 14.15 -5.54
N THR A 43 1.56 13.30 -4.68
CA THR A 43 0.80 12.31 -3.91
C THR A 43 -0.16 12.95 -2.89
N ARG A 44 0.20 14.08 -2.27
CA ARG A 44 -0.72 14.77 -1.35
C ARG A 44 -1.87 15.43 -2.11
N SER A 45 -1.57 16.04 -3.26
CA SER A 45 -2.55 16.68 -4.14
C SER A 45 -3.51 15.65 -4.76
N GLU A 46 -2.98 14.53 -5.25
CA GLU A 46 -3.74 13.39 -5.79
C GLU A 46 -4.62 12.75 -4.71
N ARG A 47 -4.12 12.55 -3.49
CA ARG A 47 -4.96 12.06 -2.37
C ARG A 47 -6.07 13.04 -1.99
N LEU A 48 -5.81 14.34 -2.02
CA LEU A 48 -6.81 15.37 -1.73
C LEU A 48 -7.81 15.52 -2.88
N ALA A 49 -7.35 15.38 -4.13
CA ALA A 49 -8.18 15.36 -5.32
C ALA A 49 -9.06 14.10 -5.35
N ASN A 50 -8.53 12.91 -5.06
CA ASN A 50 -9.33 11.68 -4.96
C ASN A 50 -10.36 11.74 -3.83
N GLN A 51 -10.07 12.48 -2.75
CA GLN A 51 -11.04 12.75 -1.68
C GLN A 51 -12.12 13.75 -2.09
N LYS A 52 -11.83 14.73 -2.96
CA LYS A 52 -12.77 15.78 -3.38
C LYS A 52 -13.51 15.51 -4.70
N LEU A 53 -12.90 14.76 -5.63
CA LEU A 53 -13.36 14.54 -7.01
C LEU A 53 -13.70 13.08 -7.33
N GLY A 54 -13.48 12.14 -6.41
CA GLY A 54 -13.66 10.72 -6.67
C GLY A 54 -12.43 10.06 -7.29
N LEU A 55 -12.48 8.74 -7.37
CA LEU A 55 -11.41 7.88 -7.90
C LEU A 55 -11.10 8.25 -9.37
N SER A 56 -9.83 8.38 -9.76
CA SER A 56 -9.47 8.67 -11.15
C SER A 56 -9.68 7.47 -12.08
N LEU A 57 -9.86 7.73 -13.38
CA LEU A 57 -10.02 6.69 -14.40
C LEU A 57 -8.81 5.74 -14.45
N GLU A 58 -7.59 6.28 -14.36
CA GLU A 58 -6.37 5.47 -14.37
C GLU A 58 -6.23 4.61 -13.11
N GLU A 59 -6.59 5.14 -11.93
CA GLU A 59 -6.67 4.32 -10.72
C GLU A 59 -7.75 3.25 -10.82
N ALA A 60 -8.89 3.55 -11.44
CA ALA A 60 -9.96 2.57 -11.63
C ALA A 60 -9.52 1.42 -12.54
N LYS A 61 -8.82 1.72 -13.64
CA LYS A 61 -8.21 0.70 -14.52
C LYS A 61 -7.20 -0.17 -13.78
N GLN A 62 -6.37 0.43 -12.92
CA GLN A 62 -5.40 -0.30 -12.11
C GLN A 62 -6.09 -1.21 -11.07
N ILE A 63 -7.12 -0.72 -10.39
CA ILE A 63 -7.88 -1.52 -9.41
C ILE A 63 -8.57 -2.72 -10.08
N LEU A 64 -9.16 -2.52 -11.27
CA LEU A 64 -9.80 -3.59 -12.03
C LEU A 64 -8.82 -4.44 -12.83
N ASN A 65 -7.54 -4.06 -12.89
CA ASN A 65 -6.50 -4.69 -13.70
C ASN A 65 -6.88 -4.85 -15.17
N ILE A 66 -7.36 -3.76 -15.77
CA ILE A 66 -7.78 -3.70 -17.18
C ILE A 66 -6.97 -2.66 -17.94
N LYS A 67 -6.82 -2.86 -19.25
CA LYS A 67 -6.15 -1.88 -20.13
C LYS A 67 -7.16 -1.07 -20.93
N ASN A 68 -8.24 -1.72 -21.38
CA ASN A 68 -9.29 -1.09 -22.17
C ASN A 68 -10.53 -0.88 -21.31
N LEU A 69 -11.36 0.08 -21.71
CA LEU A 69 -12.66 0.36 -21.06
C LEU A 69 -13.79 -0.39 -21.77
N SER A 70 -13.53 -1.59 -22.28
CA SER A 70 -14.58 -2.42 -22.84
C SER A 70 -15.54 -2.86 -21.73
N LYS A 71 -16.84 -2.82 -22.01
CA LYS A 71 -17.86 -3.07 -21.00
C LYS A 71 -17.76 -4.51 -20.47
N GLU A 72 -17.45 -5.43 -21.37
CA GLU A 72 -17.29 -6.86 -21.09
C GLU A 72 -16.10 -7.10 -20.15
N GLU A 73 -14.95 -6.49 -20.41
CA GLU A 73 -13.73 -6.65 -19.60
C GLU A 73 -13.89 -6.03 -18.20
N VAL A 74 -14.56 -4.87 -18.12
CA VAL A 74 -14.90 -4.22 -16.84
C VAL A 74 -15.81 -5.11 -16.00
N GLU A 75 -16.89 -5.64 -16.58
CA GLU A 75 -17.86 -6.48 -15.88
C GLU A 75 -17.24 -7.82 -15.44
N GLU A 76 -16.44 -8.46 -16.31
CA GLU A 76 -15.76 -9.70 -15.99
C GLU A 76 -14.80 -9.53 -14.80
N GLN A 77 -13.92 -8.52 -14.86
CA GLN A 77 -12.95 -8.29 -13.77
C GLN A 77 -13.60 -7.80 -12.50
N TYR A 78 -14.60 -6.94 -12.59
CA TYR A 78 -15.37 -6.52 -11.43
C TYR A 78 -15.96 -7.73 -10.70
N ASN A 79 -16.69 -8.60 -11.40
CA ASN A 79 -17.33 -9.77 -10.80
C ASN A 79 -16.32 -10.72 -10.17
N LYS A 80 -15.19 -10.96 -10.85
CA LYS A 80 -14.10 -11.79 -10.34
C LYS A 80 -13.50 -11.20 -9.07
N LEU A 81 -13.09 -9.94 -9.09
CA LEU A 81 -12.45 -9.27 -7.96
C LEU A 81 -13.41 -9.11 -6.78
N PHE A 82 -14.68 -8.79 -7.04
CA PHE A 82 -15.69 -8.65 -6.00
C PHE A 82 -15.93 -9.98 -5.29
N LYS A 83 -16.11 -11.07 -6.04
CA LYS A 83 -16.34 -12.42 -5.48
C LYS A 83 -15.13 -12.93 -4.69
N VAL A 84 -13.91 -12.78 -5.22
CA VAL A 84 -12.69 -13.22 -4.52
C VAL A 84 -12.48 -12.45 -3.21
N ASN A 85 -12.94 -11.20 -3.14
CA ASN A 85 -12.79 -10.34 -1.96
C ASN A 85 -14.07 -10.21 -1.11
N GLU A 86 -15.04 -11.12 -1.29
CA GLU A 86 -16.32 -11.09 -0.57
C GLU A 86 -16.15 -11.17 0.97
N LYS A 87 -15.12 -11.87 1.44
CA LYS A 87 -14.84 -12.05 2.87
C LYS A 87 -13.68 -11.18 3.38
N THR A 88 -13.21 -10.25 2.55
CA THR A 88 -12.13 -9.31 2.89
C THR A 88 -12.71 -8.06 3.56
N SER A 89 -11.90 -7.02 3.76
CA SER A 89 -12.37 -5.75 4.34
C SER A 89 -13.41 -5.06 3.46
N LEU A 90 -14.38 -4.40 4.12
CA LEU A 90 -15.37 -3.52 3.47
C LEU A 90 -14.69 -2.40 2.65
N TYR A 91 -13.50 -1.96 3.08
CA TYR A 91 -12.71 -0.98 2.35
C TYR A 91 -12.31 -1.48 0.96
N LEU A 92 -11.83 -2.72 0.86
CA LEU A 92 -11.39 -3.30 -0.40
C LEU A 92 -12.57 -3.48 -1.36
N GLN A 93 -13.70 -3.99 -0.87
CA GLN A 93 -14.92 -4.07 -1.66
C GLN A 93 -15.41 -2.70 -2.12
N SER A 94 -15.41 -1.71 -1.22
CA SER A 94 -15.79 -0.34 -1.57
C SER A 94 -14.90 0.26 -2.65
N LYS A 95 -13.61 -0.09 -2.68
CA LYS A 95 -12.68 0.34 -3.75
C LYS A 95 -13.00 -0.31 -5.08
N ILE A 96 -13.30 -1.60 -5.11
CA ILE A 96 -13.68 -2.34 -6.32
C ILE A 96 -14.98 -1.78 -6.91
N VAL A 97 -16.01 -1.56 -6.08
CA VAL A 97 -17.29 -0.96 -6.51
C VAL A 97 -17.12 0.46 -7.05
N ARG A 98 -16.29 1.28 -6.40
CA ARG A 98 -15.99 2.63 -6.90
C ARG A 98 -15.26 2.61 -8.23
N ALA A 99 -14.32 1.68 -8.42
CA ALA A 99 -13.60 1.53 -9.67
C ALA A 99 -14.54 1.21 -10.82
N GLU A 100 -15.44 0.24 -10.63
CA GLU A 100 -16.48 -0.08 -11.62
C GLU A 100 -17.34 1.15 -11.96
N ARG A 101 -17.83 1.88 -10.95
CA ARG A 101 -18.62 3.10 -11.16
C ARG A 101 -17.85 4.19 -11.91
N THR A 102 -16.57 4.38 -11.60
CA THR A 102 -15.71 5.36 -12.30
C THR A 102 -15.46 4.97 -13.75
N THR A 103 -15.31 3.68 -14.08
CA THR A 103 -15.12 3.25 -15.48
C THR A 103 -16.38 3.37 -16.35
N ARG A 104 -17.56 3.52 -15.73
CA ARG A 104 -18.86 3.66 -16.39
C ARG A 104 -19.32 5.11 -16.53
N ALA A 105 -18.65 6.05 -15.87
CA ALA A 105 -18.96 7.48 -15.88
C ALA A 105 -18.23 8.19 -17.02
#